data_AF-A0A1C6C6A2-F1
#
_entry.id   AF-A0A1C6C6A2-F1
#
_cell.length_a   1.000
_cell.length_b   1.000
_cell.length_c   1.000
_cell.angle_alpha   90.00
_cell.angle_beta   90.00
_cell.angle_gamma   90.00
#
_symmetry.space_group_name_H-M   'P 1'
#
loop_
_entity.id
_entity.type
_entity.pdbx_description
1 polymer ?
#
loop_
_entity_poly.entity_id
_entity_poly.type
_entity_poly.pdbx_seq_one_letter_code
_entity_poly.pdbx_strand_id
1 'polypeptide(L)'
;MVNRTKNQTFNIGAQNLAEINAAYPVPPQENVDANFHALAAASTDFSASCDGQSVECGANISLYNSNSQTFSDSTNLPPQGTGYLQLMLMVPKGWQQLSVTYMPTFAADKTMTFVMTAADVTRA
;
A
#
# COMPACT_ATOMS: atom_id res chain seq x y z
N MET A 1 -30.73 -31.24 -2.54
CA MET A 1 -31.79 -31.50 -3.54
C MET A 1 -31.29 -30.93 -4.87
N VAL A 2 -31.03 -31.76 -5.87
CA VAL A 2 -30.54 -31.34 -7.20
C VAL A 2 -31.75 -31.25 -8.13
N ASN A 3 -32.02 -30.06 -8.67
CA ASN A 3 -33.07 -29.89 -9.67
C ASN A 3 -32.58 -30.48 -11.01
N ARG A 4 -33.28 -31.52 -11.49
CA ARG A 4 -32.93 -32.27 -12.71
C ARG A 4 -33.87 -31.86 -13.85
N THR A 5 -33.45 -30.95 -14.71
CA THR A 5 -33.89 -30.91 -16.11
C THR A 5 -32.70 -31.34 -16.98
N LYS A 6 -32.86 -32.46 -17.69
CA LYS A 6 -31.78 -33.34 -18.19
C LYS A 6 -30.86 -32.76 -19.28
N ASN A 7 -30.82 -31.45 -19.54
CA ASN A 7 -30.00 -30.88 -20.62
C ASN A 7 -29.38 -29.50 -20.33
N GLN A 8 -29.49 -28.97 -19.11
CA GLN A 8 -28.84 -27.70 -18.76
C GLN A 8 -28.17 -27.79 -17.40
N THR A 9 -26.84 -27.89 -17.42
CA THR A 9 -26.00 -27.65 -16.25
C THR A 9 -25.82 -26.14 -16.15
N PHE A 10 -26.48 -25.49 -15.18
CA PHE A 10 -26.11 -24.13 -14.81
C PHE A 10 -24.88 -24.23 -13.90
N ASN A 11 -23.74 -23.75 -14.39
CA ASN A 11 -22.55 -23.61 -13.56
C ASN A 11 -22.80 -22.50 -12.52
N ILE A 12 -23.28 -22.87 -11.34
CA ILE A 12 -23.27 -21.96 -10.19
C ILE A 12 -21.79 -21.73 -9.83
N GLY A 13 -21.28 -20.53 -10.12
CA GLY A 13 -19.93 -20.11 -9.74
C GLY A 13 -18.90 -19.97 -10.86
N ALA A 14 -19.26 -20.23 -12.13
CA ALA A 14 -18.37 -19.91 -13.25
C ALA A 14 -18.71 -18.52 -13.80
N GLN A 15 -18.38 -17.46 -13.05
CA GLN A 15 -18.24 -16.14 -13.67
C GLN A 15 -17.07 -16.26 -14.66
N ASN A 16 -17.31 -16.05 -15.95
CA ASN A 16 -16.25 -16.07 -16.96
C ASN A 16 -15.11 -15.16 -16.47
N LEU A 17 -13.86 -15.61 -16.53
CA LEU A 17 -12.70 -14.77 -16.21
C LEU A 17 -12.73 -13.44 -16.99
N ALA A 18 -13.28 -13.46 -18.21
CA ALA A 18 -13.52 -12.27 -19.01
C ALA A 18 -14.56 -11.30 -18.40
N GLU A 19 -15.64 -11.82 -17.81
CA GLU A 19 -16.65 -11.01 -17.10
C GLU A 19 -16.07 -10.42 -15.80
N ILE A 20 -15.22 -11.17 -15.09
CA ILE A 20 -14.51 -10.69 -13.90
C ILE A 20 -13.51 -9.58 -14.28
N ASN A 21 -12.69 -9.79 -15.31
CA ASN A 21 -11.73 -8.79 -15.78
C ASN A 21 -12.41 -7.53 -16.34
N ALA A 22 -13.60 -7.66 -16.93
CA ALA A 22 -14.37 -6.51 -17.38
C ALA A 22 -15.00 -5.74 -16.22
N ALA A 23 -15.42 -6.42 -15.15
CA ALA A 23 -15.96 -5.79 -13.95
C ALA A 23 -14.87 -5.14 -13.07
N TYR A 24 -13.65 -5.70 -13.09
CA TYR A 24 -12.49 -5.23 -12.33
C TYR A 24 -11.26 -5.15 -13.24
N PRO A 25 -11.19 -4.15 -14.13
CA PRO A 25 -10.05 -4.00 -15.03
C PRO A 25 -8.76 -3.82 -14.23
N VAL A 26 -7.81 -4.72 -14.44
CA VAL A 26 -6.45 -4.58 -13.91
C VAL A 26 -5.81 -3.37 -14.61
N PRO A 27 -5.24 -2.40 -13.85
CA PRO A 27 -4.53 -1.30 -14.45
C PRO A 27 -3.45 -1.80 -15.43
N PRO A 28 -3.28 -1.15 -16.59
CA PRO A 28 -2.21 -1.51 -17.52
C PRO A 28 -0.86 -1.55 -16.79
N GLN A 29 -0.03 -2.53 -17.12
CA GLN A 29 1.21 -2.76 -16.38
C GLN A 29 2.18 -1.58 -16.53
N GLU A 30 2.10 -0.84 -17.64
CA GLU A 30 2.82 0.42 -17.85
C GLU A 30 2.45 1.53 -16.86
N ASN A 31 1.27 1.46 -16.23
CA ASN A 31 0.81 2.48 -15.28
C ASN A 31 1.22 2.17 -13.84
N VAL A 32 1.72 0.96 -13.55
CA VAL A 32 2.07 0.57 -12.18
C VAL A 32 3.22 1.44 -11.64
N ASP A 33 4.25 1.63 -12.45
CA ASP A 33 5.39 2.50 -12.08
C ASP A 33 4.95 3.96 -11.98
N ALA A 34 4.15 4.45 -12.93
CA ALA A 34 3.64 5.82 -12.91
C ALA A 34 2.75 6.11 -11.67
N ASN A 35 1.92 5.15 -11.27
CA ASN A 35 1.08 5.25 -10.08
C ASN A 35 1.92 5.24 -8.80
N PHE A 36 3.00 4.44 -8.77
CA PHE A 36 3.91 4.43 -7.64
C PHE A 36 4.67 5.76 -7.51
N HIS A 37 5.19 6.29 -8.62
CA HIS A 37 5.81 7.63 -8.65
C HIS A 37 4.85 8.73 -8.20
N ALA A 38 3.58 8.66 -8.62
CA ALA A 38 2.55 9.61 -8.19
C ALA A 38 2.26 9.51 -6.69
N LEU A 39 2.18 8.29 -6.14
CA LEU A 39 2.00 8.06 -4.71
C LEU A 39 3.19 8.60 -3.90
N ALA A 40 4.40 8.28 -4.33
CA ALA A 40 5.63 8.75 -3.68
C ALA A 40 5.72 10.28 -3.66
N ALA A 41 5.35 10.93 -4.77
CA ALA A 41 5.29 12.38 -4.86
C ALA A 41 4.21 13.01 -3.95
N ALA A 42 3.11 12.29 -3.66
CA ALA A 42 2.03 12.78 -2.83
C ALA A 42 2.33 12.68 -1.31
N SER A 43 3.14 11.70 -0.89
CA SER A 43 3.46 11.44 0.52
C SER A 43 4.81 12.01 0.95
N THR A 44 4.96 13.33 0.86
CA THR A 44 6.26 14.02 1.05
C THR A 44 6.84 13.98 2.46
N ASP A 45 6.04 13.66 3.48
CA ASP A 45 6.52 13.54 4.86
C ASP A 45 7.38 12.27 5.07
N PHE A 46 7.46 11.36 4.10
CA PHE A 46 8.20 10.10 4.22
C PHE A 46 9.38 10.04 3.25
N SER A 47 10.51 9.56 3.76
CA SER A 47 11.69 9.22 2.96
C SER A 47 12.21 7.84 3.37
N ALA A 48 12.87 7.14 2.45
CA ALA A 48 13.47 5.85 2.73
C ALA A 48 14.87 5.74 2.15
N SER A 49 15.69 4.92 2.79
CA SER A 49 17.02 4.56 2.31
C SER A 49 17.32 3.09 2.55
N CYS A 50 17.95 2.43 1.57
CA CYS A 50 18.53 1.10 1.71
C CYS A 50 20.05 1.21 1.68
N ASP A 51 20.72 0.68 2.72
CA ASP A 51 22.19 0.66 2.83
C ASP A 51 22.83 2.05 2.63
N GLY A 52 22.14 3.10 3.09
CA GLY A 52 22.55 4.50 2.96
C GLY A 52 22.22 5.18 1.63
N GLN A 53 21.61 4.46 0.67
CA GLN A 53 21.15 5.02 -0.60
C GLN A 53 19.66 5.30 -0.56
N SER A 54 19.24 6.48 -1.03
CA SER A 54 17.82 6.83 -1.12
C SER A 54 17.07 5.87 -2.05
N VAL A 55 15.90 5.42 -1.60
CA VAL A 55 14.97 4.63 -2.40
C VAL A 55 13.62 5.31 -2.41
N GLU A 56 12.87 5.10 -3.49
CA GLU A 56 11.55 5.69 -3.61
C GLU A 56 10.56 5.07 -2.62
N CYS A 57 9.74 5.94 -2.03
CA CYS A 57 8.84 5.64 -0.93
C CYS A 57 7.52 6.35 -1.13
N GLY A 58 6.42 5.60 -1.08
CA GLY A 58 5.06 6.12 -1.05
C GLY A 58 4.32 5.63 0.19
N ALA A 59 3.42 6.45 0.73
CA ALA A 59 2.57 6.09 1.86
C ALA A 59 1.08 6.26 1.53
N ASN A 60 0.30 5.20 1.74
CA ASN A 60 -1.16 5.31 1.84
C ASN A 60 -1.52 5.54 3.31
N ILE A 61 -2.29 6.58 3.57
CA ILE A 61 -2.65 6.99 4.92
C ILE A 61 -4.18 6.96 5.04
N SER A 62 -4.69 6.14 5.93
CA SER A 62 -6.11 6.09 6.26
C SER A 62 -6.33 6.56 7.69
N LEU A 63 -6.95 7.73 7.86
CA LEU A 63 -7.21 8.33 9.15
C LEU A 63 -8.45 7.70 9.77
N TYR A 64 -8.34 7.27 11.03
CA TYR A 64 -9.46 6.71 11.77
C TYR A 64 -10.16 7.80 12.59
N ASN A 65 -11.45 7.98 12.37
CA ASN A 65 -12.29 8.82 13.20
C ASN A 65 -13.06 7.95 14.19
N SER A 66 -12.74 8.06 15.48
CA SER A 66 -13.38 7.27 16.53
C SER A 66 -14.84 7.62 16.77
N ASN A 67 -15.25 8.87 16.51
CA ASN A 67 -16.63 9.31 16.75
C ASN A 67 -17.59 8.68 15.74
N SER A 68 -17.20 8.63 14.47
CA SER A 68 -17.98 8.00 13.40
C SER A 68 -17.61 6.53 13.17
N GLN A 69 -16.50 6.07 13.75
CA GLN A 69 -15.89 4.75 13.50
C GLN A 69 -15.61 4.50 12.01
N THR A 70 -15.15 5.54 11.29
CA THR A 70 -14.89 5.49 9.84
C THR A 70 -13.43 5.77 9.51
N PHE A 71 -13.01 5.37 8.32
CA PHE A 71 -11.71 5.71 7.74
C PHE A 71 -11.85 6.73 6.62
N SER A 72 -10.87 7.62 6.47
CA SER A 72 -10.75 8.54 5.33
C SER A 72 -9.32 8.58 4.82
N ASP A 73 -9.15 8.69 3.52
CA ASP A 73 -7.82 8.79 2.90
C ASP A 73 -7.19 10.16 3.16
N SER A 74 -5.87 10.18 3.32
CA SER A 74 -5.06 11.37 3.52
C SER A 74 -3.69 11.22 2.87
N THR A 75 -3.02 12.34 2.61
CA THR A 75 -1.62 12.38 2.18
C THR A 75 -0.65 12.67 3.33
N ASN A 76 -1.16 13.06 4.50
CA ASN A 76 -0.39 13.31 5.72
C ASN A 76 -1.15 12.86 6.99
N LEU A 77 -0.41 12.65 8.09
CA LEU A 77 -1.02 12.46 9.41
C LEU A 77 -1.39 13.82 10.02
N PRO A 78 -2.54 13.95 10.69
CA PRO A 78 -2.91 15.18 11.37
C PRO A 78 -2.13 15.35 12.69
N PRO A 79 -2.00 16.57 13.22
CA PRO A 79 -1.29 16.84 14.49
C PRO A 79 -1.85 16.11 15.72
N GLN A 80 -3.12 15.71 15.71
CA GLN A 80 -3.81 15.09 16.85
C GLN A 80 -4.82 14.04 16.37
N GLY A 81 -4.34 13.01 15.69
CA GLY A 81 -5.19 11.91 15.24
C GLY A 81 -4.45 10.60 15.12
N THR A 82 -5.21 9.56 14.81
CA THR A 82 -4.68 8.21 14.58
C THR A 82 -4.91 7.84 13.13
N GLY A 83 -3.89 7.31 12.49
CA GLY A 83 -3.97 6.82 11.12
C GLY A 83 -3.32 5.44 10.99
N TYR A 84 -3.85 4.65 10.08
CA TYR A 84 -3.17 3.49 9.54
C TYR A 84 -2.24 3.95 8.41
N LEU A 85 -1.01 3.45 8.43
CA LEU A 85 0.00 3.73 7.42
C LEU A 85 0.34 2.43 6.69
N GLN A 86 0.28 2.47 5.36
CA GLN A 86 0.86 1.44 4.50
C GLN A 86 1.98 2.07 3.68
N LEU A 87 3.20 1.57 3.88
CA LEU A 87 4.37 2.00 3.13
C LEU A 87 4.58 1.10 1.92
N MET A 88 4.85 1.71 0.76
CA MET A 88 5.27 1.06 -0.47
C MET A 88 6.69 1.53 -0.80
N LEU A 89 7.62 0.59 -0.97
CA LEU A 89 9.06 0.86 -1.06
C LEU A 89 9.67 0.06 -2.19
N MET A 90 10.51 0.70 -3.03
CA MET A 90 11.34 -0.01 -4.01
C MET A 90 12.66 -0.47 -3.38
N VAL A 91 12.63 -1.62 -2.71
CA VAL A 91 13.80 -2.19 -2.02
C VAL A 91 14.66 -3.01 -3.00
N PRO A 92 15.96 -2.72 -3.17
CA PRO A 92 16.83 -3.45 -4.06
C PRO A 92 17.11 -4.88 -3.55
N LYS A 93 17.44 -5.80 -4.46
CA LYS A 93 17.86 -7.16 -4.07
C LYS A 93 19.17 -7.10 -3.28
N GLY A 94 19.29 -7.96 -2.27
CA GLY A 94 20.52 -8.09 -1.47
C GLY A 94 20.77 -6.94 -0.48
N TRP A 95 19.75 -6.11 -0.22
CA TRP A 95 19.80 -5.09 0.81
C TRP A 95 20.14 -5.67 2.19
N GLN A 96 20.76 -4.87 3.06
CA GLN A 96 21.09 -5.29 4.43
C GLN A 96 20.29 -4.52 5.48
N GLN A 97 20.11 -3.22 5.29
CA GLN A 97 19.37 -2.35 6.18
C GLN A 97 18.47 -1.39 5.40
N LEU A 98 17.20 -1.31 5.80
CA LEU A 98 16.24 -0.34 5.32
C LEU A 98 15.90 0.61 6.47
N SER A 99 15.97 1.91 6.19
CA SER A 99 15.54 2.98 7.09
C SER A 99 14.42 3.76 6.44
N VAL A 100 13.31 3.95 7.16
CA VAL A 100 12.22 4.84 6.76
C VAL A 100 12.14 5.96 7.79
N THR A 101 12.22 7.21 7.31
CA THR A 101 12.16 8.40 8.14
C THR A 101 10.89 9.17 7.83
N TYR A 102 10.09 9.40 8.87
CA TYR A 102 8.92 10.26 8.86
C TYR A 102 9.28 11.64 9.43
N MET A 103 9.00 12.68 8.67
CA MET A 103 9.24 14.09 8.99
C MET A 103 7.93 14.88 8.80
N PRO A 104 7.05 14.98 9.80
CA PRO A 104 5.80 15.72 9.70
C PRO A 104 6.02 17.18 9.31
N THR A 105 5.40 17.61 8.22
CA THR A 105 5.35 19.03 7.80
C THR A 105 4.77 19.98 8.85
N PHE A 106 3.89 19.51 9.73
CA PHE A 106 3.28 20.33 10.79
C PHE A 106 4.14 20.50 12.05
N ALA A 107 5.22 19.72 12.19
CA ALA A 107 6.09 19.73 13.37
C ALA A 107 7.55 19.60 12.96
N ALA A 108 8.15 20.72 12.56
CA ALA A 108 9.56 20.80 12.20
C ALA A 108 10.46 20.21 13.30
N ASP A 109 11.55 19.57 12.88
CA ASP A 109 12.57 18.94 13.74
C ASP A 109 12.06 17.80 14.62
N LYS A 110 10.84 17.30 14.37
CA LYS A 110 10.36 16.04 14.93
C LYS A 110 10.50 14.98 13.86
N THR A 111 11.30 13.97 14.13
CA THR A 111 11.51 12.86 13.20
C THR A 111 11.29 11.54 13.92
N MET A 112 10.73 10.59 13.19
CA MET A 112 10.62 9.21 13.62
C MET A 112 11.30 8.34 12.56
N THR A 113 12.20 7.46 13.00
CA THR A 113 12.92 6.57 12.08
C THR A 113 12.65 5.13 12.46
N PHE A 114 12.22 4.36 11.47
CA PHE A 114 12.08 2.90 11.55
C PHE A 114 13.26 2.28 10.82
N VAL A 115 14.01 1.42 11.51
CA VAL A 115 15.10 0.67 10.91
C VAL A 115 14.74 -0.81 10.95
N MET A 116 14.91 -1.47 9.83
CA MET A 116 14.80 -2.93 9.72
C MET A 116 16.02 -3.48 9.02
N THR A 117 16.46 -4.65 9.44
CA THR A 117 17.51 -5.39 8.74
C THR A 117 16.88 -6.46 7.85
N ALA A 118 17.59 -6.87 6.81
CA ALA A 118 17.12 -7.95 5.94
C ALA A 118 16.92 -9.25 6.71
N ALA A 119 17.74 -9.48 7.74
CA ALA A 119 17.62 -10.63 8.64
C ALA A 119 16.28 -10.66 9.38
N ASP A 120 15.70 -9.49 9.71
CA ASP A 120 14.42 -9.40 10.46
C ASP A 120 13.21 -9.87 9.64
N VAL A 121 13.33 -9.90 8.30
CA VAL A 121 12.23 -10.30 7.40
C VAL A 121 12.49 -11.58 6.63
N THR A 122 13.69 -12.13 6.72
CA THR A 122 13.93 -13.52 6.29
C THR A 122 13.32 -14.45 7.33
N ARG A 123 12.49 -15.40 6.89
CA ARG A 123 12.05 -16.50 7.78
C ARG A 123 13.29 -17.21 8.34
N ALA A 124 13.36 -17.30 9.67
CA ALA A 124 14.30 -18.19 10.34
C ALA A 124 14.07 -19.66 9.93
#